data_AF-A0A7C4FE00-F1
#
_entry.id   AF-A0A7C4FE00-F1
#
_cell.length_a   1.000
_cell.length_b   1.000
_cell.length_c   1.000
_cell.angle_alpha   90.00
_cell.angle_beta   90.00
_cell.angle_gamma   90.00
#
_symmetry.space_group_name_H-M   'P 1'
#
loop_
_entity.id
_entity.type
_entity.pdbx_description
1 polymer ?
#
loop_
_entity_poly.entity_id
_entity_poly.type
_entity_poly.pdbx_seq_one_letter_code
_entity_poly.pdbx_strand_id
1 'polypeptide(L)'
;MKSKIEVLKRVAATTYWGLSSNSPLLRESSSEPSAKLRLSPPGDCRPSLGFHTKLLFKILEEYFGSAGDAWRVLPRRKIVLANKIQYPDHAEEIVIDGQVVGHLIYDISRGERRWRFRPLYALVGRMI
;
A
#
# COMPACT_ATOMS: atom_id res chain seq x y z
N MET A 1 12.68 -24.57 -15.83
CA MET A 1 13.11 -23.17 -15.58
C MET A 1 12.12 -22.56 -14.60
N LYS A 2 12.57 -22.04 -13.45
CA LYS A 2 11.64 -21.43 -12.48
C LYS A 2 11.03 -20.16 -13.06
N SER A 3 9.76 -19.91 -12.75
CA SER A 3 9.10 -18.66 -13.19
C SER A 3 9.82 -17.46 -12.57
N LYS A 4 9.92 -16.34 -13.30
CA LYS A 4 10.48 -15.07 -12.78
C LYS A 4 9.80 -14.67 -11.46
N ILE A 5 8.51 -14.94 -11.33
CA ILE A 5 7.72 -14.68 -10.12
C ILE A 5 8.19 -15.54 -8.95
N GLU A 6 8.56 -16.80 -9.19
CA GLU A 6 9.03 -17.72 -8.14
C GLU A 6 10.38 -17.26 -7.57
N VAL A 7 11.26 -16.73 -8.42
CA VAL A 7 12.52 -16.13 -7.99
C VAL A 7 12.26 -14.91 -7.10
N LEU A 8 11.36 -14.01 -7.51
CA LEU A 8 11.00 -12.83 -6.72
C LEU A 8 10.38 -13.21 -5.37
N LYS A 9 9.52 -14.23 -5.33
CA LYS A 9 8.94 -14.74 -4.07
C LYS A 9 9.98 -15.27 -3.11
N ARG A 10 11.08 -15.86 -3.61
CA ARG A 10 12.16 -16.39 -2.77
C ARG A 10 12.95 -15.29 -2.06
N VAL A 11 13.16 -14.15 -2.72
CA VAL A 11 13.93 -13.01 -2.18
C VAL A 11 13.05 -11.98 -1.50
N ALA A 12 11.73 -12.15 -1.55
CA ALA A 12 10.78 -11.20 -1.00
C ALA A 12 10.92 -11.06 0.51
N ALA A 13 10.98 -9.81 0.99
CA ALA A 13 10.91 -9.51 2.40
C ALA A 13 9.57 -10.02 2.95
N THR A 14 9.61 -10.70 4.10
CA THR A 14 8.39 -11.10 4.79
C THR A 14 8.10 -10.09 5.88
N THR A 15 7.05 -9.29 5.68
CA THR A 15 6.56 -8.31 6.65
C THR A 15 5.26 -8.80 7.28
N TYR A 16 5.15 -8.62 8.59
CA TYR A 16 3.97 -8.91 9.38
C TYR A 16 3.34 -7.60 9.85
N TRP A 17 2.10 -7.67 10.33
CA TRP A 17 1.38 -6.54 10.91
C TRP A 17 0.85 -6.91 12.29
N GLY A 18 1.24 -6.14 13.31
CA GLY A 18 0.70 -6.26 14.66
C GLY A 18 -0.72 -5.72 14.72
N LEU A 19 -1.67 -6.53 15.16
CA LEU A 19 -3.08 -6.16 15.17
C LEU A 19 -3.43 -5.24 16.37
N SER A 20 -2.68 -5.36 17.47
CA SER A 20 -2.91 -4.55 18.68
C SER A 20 -2.16 -3.23 18.60
N SER A 21 -0.89 -3.25 18.19
CA SER A 21 -0.06 -2.06 18.02
C SER A 21 -0.34 -1.28 16.73
N ASN A 22 -1.02 -1.92 15.77
CA ASN A 22 -1.28 -1.40 14.43
C ASN A 22 0.02 -0.94 13.72
N SER A 23 1.05 -1.78 13.77
CA SER A 23 2.37 -1.44 13.29
C SER A 23 3.01 -2.59 12.48
N PRO A 24 3.92 -2.27 11.54
CA PRO A 24 4.65 -3.29 10.79
C PRO A 24 5.68 -3.98 11.67
N LEU A 25 5.78 -5.29 11.49
CA LEU A 25 6.71 -6.16 12.22
C LEU A 25 7.62 -6.89 11.21
N LEU A 26 8.91 -6.95 11.52
CA LEU A 26 9.90 -7.67 10.69
C LEU A 26 9.80 -9.19 10.83
N ARG A 27 9.13 -9.66 11.87
CA ARG A 27 8.89 -11.08 12.19
C ARG A 27 7.55 -11.22 12.90
N GLU A 28 7.03 -12.44 12.93
CA GLU A 28 5.86 -12.75 13.74
C GLU A 28 6.13 -12.42 15.21
N SER A 29 5.17 -11.77 15.87
CA SER A 29 5.27 -11.43 17.29
C SER A 29 4.68 -12.55 18.14
N SER A 30 5.36 -12.90 19.23
CA SER A 30 4.81 -13.77 20.28
C SER A 30 4.04 -12.98 21.35
N SER A 31 4.17 -11.65 21.37
CA SER A 31 3.57 -10.79 22.41
C SER A 31 2.25 -10.14 21.98
N GLU A 32 1.95 -10.13 20.68
CA GLU A 32 0.67 -9.65 20.16
C GLU A 32 0.20 -10.50 18.97
N PRO A 33 -1.11 -10.59 18.72
CA PRO A 33 -1.63 -11.16 17.49
C PRO A 33 -1.07 -10.42 16.28
N SER A 34 -0.49 -11.15 15.34
CA SER A 34 0.08 -10.58 14.12
C SER A 34 -0.34 -11.37 12.88
N ALA A 35 -0.44 -10.67 11.75
CA ALA A 35 -0.81 -11.26 10.47
C ALA A 35 0.28 -11.00 9.42
N LYS A 36 0.64 -12.02 8.66
CA LYS A 36 1.56 -11.85 7.52
C LYS A 36 0.90 -10.99 6.44
N LEU A 37 1.59 -9.93 5.99
CA LEU A 37 1.12 -9.10 4.90
C LEU A 37 1.14 -9.90 3.58
N ARG A 38 0.02 -9.85 2.85
CA ARG A 38 -0.10 -10.44 1.52
C ARG A 38 0.20 -9.39 0.47
N LEU A 39 1.47 -9.27 0.12
CA LEU A 39 1.98 -8.30 -0.85
C LEU A 39 2.34 -8.97 -2.17
N SER A 40 2.20 -8.24 -3.27
CA SER A 40 2.73 -8.67 -4.56
C SER A 40 4.27 -8.63 -4.54
N PRO A 41 4.96 -9.60 -5.18
CA PRO A 41 6.43 -9.58 -5.26
C PRO A 41 6.95 -8.27 -5.89
N PRO A 42 8.05 -7.70 -5.39
CA PRO A 42 9.02 -8.26 -4.44
C PRO A 42 8.62 -8.21 -2.95
N GLY A 43 7.47 -7.63 -2.58
CA GLY A 43 7.03 -7.58 -1.17
C GLY A 43 7.90 -6.73 -0.25
N ASP A 44 8.81 -5.94 -0.82
CA ASP A 44 9.70 -5.03 -0.12
C ASP A 44 8.97 -3.70 0.13
N CYS A 45 8.12 -3.72 1.17
CA CYS A 45 7.30 -2.57 1.52
C CYS A 45 8.08 -1.56 2.37
N ARG A 46 7.95 -0.28 2.02
CA ARG A 46 8.59 0.84 2.72
C ARG A 46 7.54 1.73 3.40
N PRO A 47 7.86 2.35 4.56
CA PRO A 47 7.00 3.38 5.12
C PRO A 47 6.81 4.55 4.16
N SER A 48 5.56 5.00 4.01
CA SER A 48 5.21 6.22 3.29
C SER A 48 5.50 7.42 4.19
N LEU A 49 6.52 8.21 3.85
CA LEU A 49 7.00 9.33 4.66
C LEU A 49 7.12 10.62 3.85
N GLY A 50 7.07 11.75 4.56
CA GLY A 50 7.41 13.07 4.04
C GLY A 50 6.62 13.46 2.78
N PHE A 51 7.33 13.63 1.66
CA PHE A 51 6.73 13.97 0.38
C PHE A 51 5.74 12.91 -0.11
N HIS A 52 6.07 11.63 0.08
CA HIS A 52 5.25 10.54 -0.43
C HIS A 52 3.86 10.51 0.21
N THR A 53 3.78 10.72 1.53
CA THR A 53 2.50 10.80 2.25
C THR A 53 1.65 11.98 1.76
N LYS A 54 2.27 13.14 1.51
CA LYS A 54 1.59 14.33 0.99
C LYS A 54 1.06 14.10 -0.43
N LEU A 55 1.87 13.45 -1.28
CA LEU A 55 1.47 13.07 -2.64
C LEU A 55 0.27 12.12 -2.61
N LEU A 56 0.36 11.04 -1.82
CA LEU A 56 -0.72 10.07 -1.66
C LEU A 56 -2.01 10.73 -1.19
N PHE A 57 -1.95 11.59 -0.18
CA PHE A 57 -3.12 12.31 0.31
C PHE A 57 -3.77 13.16 -0.79
N LYS A 58 -2.97 13.93 -1.55
CA LYS A 58 -3.48 14.76 -2.64
C LYS A 58 -4.17 13.93 -3.74
N ILE A 59 -3.62 12.76 -4.06
CA ILE A 59 -4.21 11.87 -5.06
C ILE A 59 -5.52 11.26 -4.54
N LEU A 60 -5.59 10.91 -3.26
CA LEU A 60 -6.84 10.45 -2.64
C LEU A 60 -7.90 11.56 -2.63
N GLU A 61 -7.51 12.79 -2.30
CA GLU A 61 -8.39 13.96 -2.36
C GLU A 61 -8.92 14.20 -3.78
N GLU A 62 -8.07 14.10 -4.80
CA GLU A 62 -8.49 14.18 -6.21
C GLU A 62 -9.42 13.03 -6.59
N TYR A 63 -9.12 11.80 -6.14
CA TYR A 63 -9.93 10.61 -6.42
C TYR A 63 -11.33 10.69 -5.82
N PHE A 64 -11.45 11.12 -4.56
CA PHE A 64 -12.75 11.23 -3.88
C PHE A 64 -13.47 12.56 -4.13
N GLY A 65 -12.78 13.58 -4.63
CA GLY A 65 -13.32 14.95 -4.71
C GLY A 65 -13.58 15.58 -3.34
N SER A 66 -13.01 15.02 -2.26
CA SER A 66 -13.32 15.37 -0.87
C SER A 66 -12.13 15.10 0.03
N ALA A 67 -11.59 16.16 0.64
CA ALA A 67 -10.54 16.03 1.65
C ALA A 67 -11.02 15.24 2.88
N GLY A 68 -12.31 15.33 3.22
CA GLY A 68 -12.89 14.57 4.33
C GLY A 68 -12.83 13.06 4.11
N ASP A 69 -13.15 12.61 2.89
CA ASP A 69 -13.10 11.19 2.54
C ASP A 69 -11.66 10.70 2.38
N ALA A 70 -10.77 11.54 1.85
CA ALA A 70 -9.33 11.26 1.86
C ALA A 70 -8.79 11.06 3.29
N TRP A 71 -9.22 11.88 4.27
CA TRP A 71 -8.83 11.72 5.67
C TRP A 71 -9.41 10.47 6.34
N ARG A 72 -10.59 10.01 5.92
CA ARG A 72 -11.17 8.73 6.38
C ARG A 72 -10.28 7.55 5.96
N VAL A 73 -9.73 7.60 4.74
CA VAL A 73 -8.84 6.56 4.21
C VAL A 73 -7.41 6.67 4.77
N LEU A 74 -6.85 7.89 4.83
CA LEU A 74 -5.46 8.16 5.24
C LEU A 74 -5.36 9.05 6.49
N PRO A 75 -5.73 8.57 7.69
CA PRO A 75 -5.65 9.36 8.92
C PRO A 75 -4.23 9.82 9.26
N ARG A 76 -4.10 11.03 9.86
CA ARG A 76 -2.83 11.73 10.17
C ARG A 76 -1.81 10.95 11.03
N ARG A 77 -2.20 9.86 11.68
CA ARG A 77 -1.36 9.11 12.63
C ARG A 77 -1.29 7.61 12.34
N LYS A 78 -1.68 7.19 11.15
CA LYS A 78 -1.56 5.78 10.74
C LYS A 78 -0.27 5.53 10.00
N ILE A 79 0.30 4.34 10.24
CA ILE A 79 1.42 3.85 9.45
C ILE A 79 0.87 3.37 8.12
N VAL A 80 1.49 3.85 7.05
CA VAL A 80 1.13 3.51 5.68
C VAL A 80 2.38 2.91 5.05
N LEU A 81 2.26 1.72 4.47
CA LEU A 81 3.36 1.14 3.69
C LEU A 81 3.04 1.25 2.20
N ALA A 82 4.09 1.39 1.42
CA ALA A 82 4.05 1.34 -0.03
C ALA A 82 4.94 0.18 -0.49
N ASN A 83 4.36 -0.78 -1.21
CA ASN A 83 5.09 -1.88 -1.81
C ASN A 83 5.19 -1.66 -3.31
N LYS A 84 6.40 -1.62 -3.87
CA LYS A 84 6.58 -1.47 -5.32
C LYS A 84 6.05 -2.72 -6.02
N ILE A 85 5.24 -2.54 -7.06
CA ILE A 85 4.72 -3.65 -7.87
C ILE A 85 5.14 -3.50 -9.33
N GLN A 86 5.02 -4.58 -10.10
CA GLN A 86 5.29 -4.57 -11.53
C GLN A 86 4.21 -3.76 -12.28
N TYR A 87 4.64 -2.78 -13.07
CA TYR A 87 3.79 -1.98 -13.95
C TYR A 87 4.65 -1.40 -15.08
N PRO A 88 4.08 -0.99 -16.23
CA PRO A 88 4.86 -0.43 -17.34
C PRO A 88 5.78 0.74 -16.96
N ASP A 89 5.37 1.58 -16.00
CA ASP A 89 6.18 2.66 -15.45
C ASP A 89 6.33 2.51 -13.91
N HIS A 90 5.52 3.22 -13.13
CA HIS A 90 5.52 3.13 -11.68
C HIS A 90 4.17 2.66 -11.14
N ALA A 91 4.20 1.70 -10.22
CA ALA A 91 3.03 1.39 -9.40
C ALA A 91 3.44 0.90 -8.01
N GLU A 92 2.56 1.15 -7.05
CA GLU A 92 2.70 0.75 -5.66
C GLU A 92 1.40 0.21 -5.08
N GLU A 93 1.49 -0.84 -4.29
CA GLU A 93 0.45 -1.27 -3.36
C GLU A 93 0.52 -0.42 -2.10
N ILE A 94 -0.60 0.21 -1.76
CA ILE A 94 -0.73 0.98 -0.52
C ILE A 94 -1.34 0.09 0.54
N VAL A 95 -0.65 -0.05 1.67
CA VAL A 95 -1.06 -0.85 2.82
C VAL A 95 -1.41 0.08 3.97
N ILE A 96 -2.60 -0.12 4.55
CA ILE A 96 -3.06 0.58 5.75
C ILE A 96 -3.66 -0.45 6.68
N ASP A 97 -3.31 -0.40 7.96
CA ASP A 97 -3.82 -1.30 9.01
C ASP A 97 -3.77 -2.78 8.57
N GLY A 98 -2.62 -3.20 8.05
CA GLY A 98 -2.37 -4.60 7.69
C GLY A 98 -3.01 -5.08 6.38
N GLN A 99 -3.70 -4.21 5.63
CA GLN A 99 -4.37 -4.59 4.38
C GLN A 99 -3.98 -3.70 3.21
N VAL A 100 -3.85 -4.30 2.02
CA VAL A 100 -3.68 -3.54 0.77
C VAL A 100 -5.00 -2.85 0.44
N VAL A 101 -5.04 -1.52 0.55
CA VAL A 101 -6.24 -0.71 0.34
C VAL A 101 -6.41 -0.26 -1.11
N GLY A 102 -5.33 -0.26 -1.90
CA GLY A 102 -5.38 0.20 -3.27
C GLY A 102 -4.02 0.22 -3.93
N HIS A 103 -4.02 0.55 -5.22
CA HIS A 103 -2.83 0.76 -6.00
C HIS A 103 -2.66 2.24 -6.34
N LEU A 104 -1.46 2.76 -6.15
CA LEU A 104 -1.03 4.04 -6.66
C LEU A 104 -0.26 3.78 -7.96
N ILE A 105 -0.77 4.30 -9.08
CA ILE A 105 -0.23 3.98 -10.41
C ILE A 105 0.09 5.28 -11.14
N TYR A 106 1.26 5.34 -11.76
CA TYR A 106 1.57 6.40 -12.71
C TYR A 106 1.06 6.01 -14.10
N ASP A 107 0.09 6.78 -14.59
CA ASP A 107 -0.48 6.58 -15.92
C ASP A 107 0.43 7.25 -16.97
N ILE A 108 0.84 6.47 -17.97
CA ILE A 108 1.67 6.94 -19.10
C ILE A 108 0.88 6.97 -20.41
N SER A 109 -0.42 6.68 -20.38
CA SER A 109 -1.27 6.70 -21.58
C SER A 109 -1.29 8.10 -22.20
N ARG A 110 -1.50 8.14 -23.53
CA ARG A 110 -1.38 9.37 -24.33
C ARG A 110 -2.37 10.44 -23.85
N GLY A 111 -1.87 11.39 -23.05
CA GLY A 111 -2.60 12.58 -22.60
C GLY A 111 -2.58 12.80 -21.08
N GLU A 112 -2.35 11.76 -20.29
CA GLU A 112 -2.51 11.84 -18.83
C GLU A 112 -1.27 11.35 -18.09
N ARG A 113 -0.24 12.21 -18.03
CA ARG A 113 1.00 11.98 -17.26
C ARG A 113 0.79 12.24 -15.78
N ARG A 114 -0.08 11.46 -15.13
CA ARG A 114 -0.49 11.69 -13.74
C ARG A 114 -0.56 10.42 -12.91
N TRP A 115 -0.49 10.62 -11.61
CA TRP A 115 -0.77 9.57 -10.65
C TRP A 115 -2.27 9.33 -10.54
N ARG A 116 -2.67 8.07 -10.46
CA ARG A 116 -4.04 7.62 -10.26
C ARG A 116 -4.10 6.63 -9.11
N PHE A 117 -5.13 6.75 -8.29
CA PHE A 117 -5.42 5.77 -7.26
C PHE A 117 -6.49 4.78 -7.74
N ARG A 118 -6.26 3.48 -7.53
CA ARG A 118 -7.21 2.40 -7.82
C ARG A 118 -7.55 1.68 -6.52
N PRO A 119 -8.74 1.89 -5.95
CA PRO A 119 -9.10 1.25 -4.69
C PRO A 119 -9.29 -0.26 -4.85
N LEU A 120 -9.05 -0.98 -3.77
CA LEU A 120 -9.41 -2.39 -3.61
C LEU A 120 -10.59 -2.53 -2.64
N TYR A 121 -11.21 -3.71 -2.62
CA TYR A 121 -12.38 -3.97 -1.78
C TYR A 121 -12.14 -3.69 -0.28
N ALA A 122 -10.92 -3.94 0.20
CA ALA A 122 -10.51 -3.64 1.57
C ALA A 122 -10.68 -2.16 1.97
N LEU A 123 -10.53 -1.24 1.00
CA LEU A 123 -10.79 0.18 1.23
C LEU A 123 -12.28 0.48 1.32
N VAL A 124 -13.09 -0.12 0.43
CA VAL A 124 -14.54 0.10 0.41
C VAL A 124 -15.16 -0.35 1.73
N GLY A 125 -14.76 -1.51 2.24
CA GLY A 125 -15.21 -2.02 3.54
C GLY A 125 -14.81 -1.15 4.75
N ARG A 126 -13.89 -0.19 4.59
CA ARG A 126 -13.53 0.79 5.62
C ARG A 126 -14.32 2.09 5.56
N MET A 127 -14.98 2.36 4.44
CA MET A 127 -15.73 3.60 4.24
C MET A 127 -17.20 3.49 4.65
N ILE A 128 -17.70 2.26 4.83
CA ILE A 128 -19.04 1.92 5.32
C ILE A 128 -18.97 1.77 6.84
#